data_AF-A0A6I4TY91-F1
#
_entry.id   AF-A0A6I4TY91-F1
#
_cell.length_a   1.000
_cell.length_b   1.000
_cell.length_c   1.000
_cell.angle_alpha   90.00
_cell.angle_beta   90.00
_cell.angle_gamma   90.00
#
_symmetry.space_group_name_H-M   'P 1'
#
loop_
_entity.id
_entity.type
_entity.pdbx_description
1 polymer ?
#
loop_
_entity_poly.entity_id
_entity_poly.type
_entity_poly.pdbx_seq_one_letter_code
_entity_poly.pdbx_strand_id
1 'polypeptide(L)'
;MLVACAALYGGWRFWFHEEPRASGPLAAELLAHVAEGGDSGKLTATIDAHIPRQTPLDARLTVLERNGFDCAIRPARVAGSRELSCRRPVEGQRYCQRINYFAYQTGAGEILESLAALYKVSSRQMVWGRCPYEPPSVGEI
;
A
#
# COMPACT_ATOMS: atom_id res chain seq x y z
N MET A 1 45.43 -20.06 21.53
CA MET A 1 45.25 -20.56 20.15
C MET A 1 44.01 -21.44 20.14
N LEU A 2 43.18 -21.36 19.09
CA LEU A 2 41.80 -21.88 18.92
C LEU A 2 40.70 -20.97 19.50
N VAL A 3 40.29 -19.89 18.81
CA VAL A 3 39.53 -19.77 17.53
C VAL A 3 38.03 -19.59 17.80
N ALA A 4 37.62 -18.33 17.60
CA ALA A 4 36.33 -17.80 17.17
C ALA A 4 35.17 -18.78 16.92
N CYS A 5 34.10 -18.61 17.70
CA CYS A 5 32.73 -18.97 17.31
C CYS A 5 31.75 -17.84 17.68
N ALA A 6 32.14 -16.59 17.44
CA ALA A 6 31.29 -15.42 17.63
C ALA A 6 31.01 -14.74 16.28
N ALA A 7 30.33 -15.42 15.34
CA ALA A 7 29.97 -14.78 14.07
C ALA A 7 28.82 -15.39 13.24
N LEU A 8 28.16 -16.49 13.65
CA LEU A 8 27.25 -17.20 12.71
C LEU A 8 25.77 -17.33 13.09
N TYR A 9 25.32 -16.79 14.24
CA TYR A 9 23.89 -16.87 14.62
C TYR A 9 23.13 -15.55 14.63
N GLY A 10 23.78 -14.42 14.33
CA GLY A 10 23.13 -13.11 14.23
C GLY A 10 22.74 -12.70 12.79
N GLY A 11 23.33 -13.33 11.78
CA GLY A 11 23.28 -12.85 10.38
C GLY A 11 22.08 -13.31 9.56
N TRP A 12 21.25 -14.23 10.05
CA TRP A 12 20.08 -14.76 9.32
C TRP A 12 18.73 -14.19 9.77
N ARG A 13 18.73 -13.25 10.73
CA ARG A 13 17.51 -12.69 11.33
C ARG A 13 17.07 -11.33 10.78
N PHE A 14 17.74 -10.79 9.76
CA PHE A 14 17.11 -9.82 8.85
C PHE A 14 16.24 -10.57 7.83
N TRP A 15 15.43 -11.50 8.33
CA TRP A 15 14.27 -11.98 7.61
C TRP A 15 13.29 -10.82 7.67
N PHE A 16 13.05 -10.16 6.54
CA PHE A 16 11.99 -9.17 6.39
C PHE A 16 10.67 -9.86 6.75
N HIS A 17 10.30 -9.84 8.04
CA HIS A 17 9.02 -10.33 8.49
C HIS A 17 7.99 -9.33 8.00
N GLU A 18 7.13 -9.80 7.10
CA GLU A 18 5.96 -9.01 6.75
C GLU A 18 5.05 -8.97 7.97
N GLU A 19 4.79 -7.78 8.49
CA GLU A 19 3.76 -7.58 9.51
C GLU A 19 2.40 -8.03 8.95
N PRO A 20 1.68 -8.91 9.67
CA PRO A 20 0.32 -9.29 9.29
C PRO A 20 -0.56 -8.05 9.12
N ARG A 21 -1.27 -7.98 8.00
CA ARG A 21 -2.14 -6.86 7.65
C ARG A 21 -3.58 -7.18 7.96
N ALA A 22 -4.37 -6.12 8.19
CA ALA A 22 -5.79 -6.28 8.43
C ALA A 22 -6.46 -6.97 7.24
N SER A 23 -7.27 -7.97 7.55
CA SER A 23 -8.05 -8.75 6.59
C SER A 23 -9.53 -8.34 6.67
N GLY A 24 -10.19 -8.24 5.52
CA GLY A 24 -11.61 -7.91 5.40
C GLY A 24 -12.13 -8.18 3.99
N PRO A 25 -13.44 -8.01 3.72
CA PRO A 25 -14.03 -8.29 2.41
C PRO A 25 -13.34 -7.54 1.27
N LEU A 26 -13.15 -6.23 1.43
CA LEU A 26 -12.42 -5.40 0.46
C LEU A 26 -10.98 -5.91 0.24
N ALA A 27 -10.25 -6.18 1.33
CA ALA A 27 -8.88 -6.70 1.21
C ALA A 27 -8.82 -8.06 0.49
N ALA A 28 -9.78 -8.95 0.75
CA ALA A 28 -9.86 -10.27 0.12
C ALA A 28 -10.14 -10.16 -1.39
N GLU A 29 -11.10 -9.33 -1.79
CA GLU A 29 -11.43 -9.12 -3.21
C GLU A 29 -10.27 -8.48 -3.97
N LEU A 30 -9.61 -7.50 -3.37
CA LEU A 30 -8.42 -6.88 -3.97
C LEU A 30 -7.29 -7.89 -4.17
N LEU A 31 -7.04 -8.77 -3.19
CA LEU A 31 -6.04 -9.82 -3.31
C LEU A 31 -6.40 -10.87 -4.36
N ALA A 32 -7.69 -11.17 -4.55
CA ALA A 32 -8.14 -12.03 -5.63
C ALA A 32 -7.82 -11.42 -7.01
N HIS A 33 -8.07 -10.12 -7.18
CA HIS A 33 -7.69 -9.43 -8.42
C HIS A 33 -6.18 -9.35 -8.62
N VAL A 34 -5.38 -9.24 -7.56
CA VAL A 34 -3.91 -9.33 -7.65
C VAL A 34 -3.47 -10.70 -8.17
N ALA A 35 -4.09 -11.79 -7.69
CA ALA A 35 -3.80 -13.14 -8.17
C ALA A 35 -4.13 -13.33 -9.66
N GLU A 36 -5.14 -12.62 -10.17
CA GLU A 36 -5.51 -12.57 -11.60
C GLU A 36 -4.61 -11.65 -12.44
N GLY A 37 -3.60 -11.01 -11.85
CA GLY A 37 -2.65 -10.14 -12.54
C GLY A 37 -2.74 -8.65 -12.15
N GLY A 38 -3.79 -8.24 -11.42
CA GLY A 38 -3.94 -6.91 -10.83
C GLY A 38 -4.30 -5.81 -11.82
N ASP A 39 -5.36 -6.02 -12.61
CA ASP A 39 -5.90 -4.99 -13.48
C ASP A 39 -6.33 -3.74 -12.69
N SER A 40 -5.78 -2.58 -13.04
CA SER A 40 -6.04 -1.31 -12.32
C SER A 40 -7.51 -0.90 -12.39
N GLY A 41 -8.21 -1.19 -13.49
CA GLY A 41 -9.63 -0.90 -13.64
C GLY A 41 -10.48 -1.70 -12.65
N LYS A 42 -10.25 -3.02 -12.57
CA LYS A 42 -10.89 -3.89 -11.57
C LYS A 42 -10.57 -3.44 -10.14
N LEU A 43 -9.30 -3.22 -9.82
CA LEU A 43 -8.89 -2.79 -8.48
C LEU A 43 -9.58 -1.48 -8.06
N THR A 44 -9.67 -0.51 -9.00
CA THR A 44 -10.35 0.77 -8.74
C THR A 44 -11.84 0.57 -8.54
N ALA A 45 -12.49 -0.23 -9.40
CA ALA A 45 -13.91 -0.53 -9.30
C ALA A 45 -14.27 -1.25 -7.99
N THR A 46 -13.44 -2.18 -7.53
CA THR A 46 -13.63 -2.88 -6.24
C THR A 46 -13.59 -1.91 -5.07
N ILE A 47 -12.65 -0.96 -5.04
CA ILE A 47 -12.59 0.07 -4.00
C ILE A 47 -13.81 0.98 -4.08
N ASP A 48 -14.18 1.45 -5.28
CA ASP A 48 -15.34 2.33 -5.49
C ASP A 48 -16.67 1.66 -5.08
N ALA A 49 -16.77 0.33 -5.23
CA ALA A 49 -17.94 -0.44 -4.78
C ALA A 49 -18.07 -0.51 -3.25
N HIS A 50 -16.94 -0.50 -2.53
CA HIS A 50 -16.90 -0.51 -1.06
C HIS A 50 -16.92 0.89 -0.44
N ILE A 51 -16.44 1.88 -1.20
CA ILE A 51 -16.24 3.26 -0.74
C ILE A 51 -16.87 4.19 -1.78
N PRO A 52 -18.11 4.68 -1.54
CA PRO A 52 -18.79 5.55 -2.48
C PRO A 52 -17.96 6.77 -2.85
N ARG A 53 -18.05 7.24 -4.10
CA ARG A 53 -17.19 8.32 -4.60
C ARG A 53 -17.33 9.64 -3.82
N GLN A 54 -18.51 9.90 -3.29
CA GLN A 54 -18.81 11.07 -2.46
C GLN A 54 -18.21 11.01 -1.04
N THR A 55 -17.59 9.89 -0.66
CA THR A 55 -16.99 9.73 0.67
C THR A 55 -15.77 10.66 0.81
N PRO A 56 -15.74 11.56 1.83
CA PRO A 56 -14.60 12.45 2.08
C PRO A 56 -13.31 11.69 2.39
N LEU A 57 -12.15 12.29 2.10
CA LEU A 57 -10.85 11.61 2.24
C LEU A 57 -10.60 11.04 3.64
N ASP A 58 -10.94 11.76 4.71
CA ASP A 58 -10.70 11.30 6.08
C ASP A 58 -11.50 10.01 6.40
N ALA A 59 -12.72 9.88 5.87
CA ALA A 59 -13.52 8.66 5.98
C ALA A 59 -12.98 7.54 5.09
N ARG A 60 -12.52 7.85 3.87
CA ARG A 60 -11.87 6.86 2.99
C ARG A 60 -10.61 6.28 3.62
N LEU A 61 -9.76 7.14 4.19
CA LEU A 61 -8.55 6.76 4.93
C LEU A 61 -8.88 5.74 6.01
N THR A 62 -9.90 6.02 6.83
CA THR A 62 -10.32 5.11 7.91
C THR A 62 -10.73 3.73 7.38
N VAL A 63 -11.46 3.66 6.27
CA VAL A 63 -11.87 2.38 5.68
C VAL A 63 -10.67 1.62 5.11
N LEU A 64 -9.75 2.31 4.43
CA LEU A 64 -8.58 1.70 3.82
C LEU A 64 -7.58 1.19 4.88
N GLU A 65 -7.35 1.95 5.95
CA GLU A 65 -6.49 1.51 7.07
C GLU A 65 -7.02 0.24 7.74
N ARG A 66 -8.34 0.16 7.94
CA ARG A 66 -9.01 -1.06 8.44
C ARG A 66 -8.87 -2.26 7.50
N ASN A 67 -8.52 -2.05 6.23
CA ASN A 67 -8.26 -3.09 5.24
C ASN A 67 -6.76 -3.29 4.95
N GLY A 68 -5.90 -2.77 5.84
CA GLY A 68 -4.47 -3.04 5.84
C GLY A 68 -3.66 -2.15 4.91
N PHE A 69 -4.22 -1.02 4.46
CA PHE A 69 -3.47 0.02 3.77
C PHE A 69 -2.76 0.92 4.78
N ASP A 70 -1.52 1.29 4.49
CA ASP A 70 -0.85 2.43 5.11
C ASP A 70 -1.18 3.67 4.29
N CYS A 71 -1.84 4.65 4.90
CA CYS A 71 -2.38 5.82 4.24
C CYS A 71 -1.78 7.12 4.77
N ALA A 72 -1.76 8.14 3.92
CA ALA A 72 -1.49 9.51 4.33
C ALA A 72 -2.32 10.49 3.49
N ILE A 73 -2.84 11.53 4.13
CA ILE A 73 -3.44 12.67 3.45
C ILE A 73 -2.45 13.82 3.46
N ARG A 74 -2.25 14.44 2.29
CA ARG A 74 -1.32 15.55 2.10
C ARG A 74 -1.99 16.71 1.37
N PRO A 75 -1.55 17.96 1.56
CA PRO A 75 -1.95 19.06 0.69
C PRO A 75 -1.59 18.73 -0.76
N ALA A 76 -2.52 18.96 -1.68
CA ALA A 76 -2.23 18.86 -3.11
C ALA A 76 -1.61 20.17 -3.62
N ARG A 77 -1.11 20.17 -4.86
CA ARG A 77 -0.50 21.38 -5.48
C ARG A 77 -1.50 22.53 -5.67
N VAL A 78 -2.79 22.23 -5.73
CA VAL A 78 -3.85 23.23 -5.87
C VAL A 78 -4.34 23.65 -4.49
N ALA A 79 -4.41 24.97 -4.25
CA ALA A 79 -4.81 25.53 -2.96
C ALA A 79 -6.14 24.95 -2.45
N GLY A 80 -6.18 24.61 -1.17
CA GLY A 80 -7.33 24.00 -0.51
C GLY A 80 -7.61 22.54 -0.89
N SER A 81 -6.92 21.99 -1.89
CA SER A 81 -7.12 20.61 -2.32
C SER A 81 -6.21 19.66 -1.55
N ARG A 82 -6.64 18.41 -1.40
CA ARG A 82 -5.95 17.36 -0.63
C ARG A 82 -5.84 16.10 -1.47
N GLU A 83 -4.77 15.36 -1.26
CA GLU A 83 -4.54 14.05 -1.87
C GLU A 83 -4.42 12.99 -0.78
N LEU A 84 -5.13 11.88 -0.95
CA LEU A 84 -4.96 10.66 -0.18
C LEU A 84 -4.08 9.71 -0.99
N SER A 85 -2.97 9.26 -0.40
CA SER A 85 -2.13 8.19 -0.95
C SER A 85 -2.08 7.04 0.03
N CYS A 86 -2.38 5.85 -0.44
CA CYS A 86 -2.40 4.63 0.35
C CYS A 86 -1.61 3.52 -0.33
N ARG A 87 -0.98 2.67 0.47
CA ARG A 87 -0.21 1.51 0.01
C ARG A 87 -0.59 0.29 0.82
N ARG A 88 -0.88 -0.81 0.16
CA ARG A 88 -1.10 -2.10 0.80
C ARG A 88 -0.17 -3.15 0.21
N PRO A 89 0.85 -3.62 0.95
CA PRO A 89 1.65 -4.74 0.50
C PRO A 89 0.82 -6.00 0.31
N VAL A 90 1.25 -6.84 -0.62
CA VAL A 90 0.68 -8.18 -0.82
C VAL A 90 1.45 -9.15 0.08
N GLU A 91 0.76 -9.72 1.05
CA GLU A 91 1.36 -10.71 1.97
C GLU A 91 1.87 -11.93 1.19
N GLY A 92 2.97 -12.49 1.66
CA GLY A 92 3.72 -13.56 1.00
C GLY A 92 4.64 -13.09 -0.12
N GLN A 93 4.71 -11.78 -0.43
CA GLN A 93 5.49 -11.24 -1.56
C GLN A 93 6.72 -10.43 -1.14
N ARG A 94 7.13 -10.49 0.13
CA ARG A 94 8.24 -9.71 0.72
C ARG A 94 8.16 -8.23 0.38
N TYR A 95 6.95 -7.68 0.38
CA TYR A 95 6.62 -6.31 -0.02
C TYR A 95 7.04 -5.90 -1.44
N CYS A 96 7.43 -6.87 -2.29
CA CYS A 96 7.80 -6.66 -3.69
C CYS A 96 6.58 -6.35 -4.58
N GLN A 97 5.38 -6.64 -4.07
CA GLN A 97 4.13 -6.28 -4.72
C GLN A 97 3.26 -5.54 -3.73
N ARG A 98 2.59 -4.49 -4.22
CA ARG A 98 1.67 -3.69 -3.40
C ARG A 98 0.59 -3.06 -4.25
N ILE A 99 -0.58 -2.90 -3.67
CA ILE A 99 -1.65 -2.10 -4.25
C ILE A 99 -1.40 -0.66 -3.81
N ASN A 100 -1.28 0.25 -4.77
CA ASN A 100 -1.27 1.67 -4.50
C ASN A 100 -2.66 2.21 -4.79
N TYR A 101 -3.14 3.13 -3.95
CA TYR A 101 -4.39 3.82 -4.12
C TYR A 101 -4.18 5.32 -3.95
N PHE A 102 -4.84 6.10 -4.81
CA PHE A 102 -4.83 7.55 -4.79
C PHE A 102 -6.24 8.09 -4.89
N ALA A 103 -6.54 9.16 -4.16
CA ALA A 103 -7.76 9.93 -4.33
C ALA A 103 -7.48 11.42 -4.16
N TYR A 104 -8.07 12.23 -5.04
CA TYR A 104 -7.92 13.69 -5.04
C TYR A 104 -9.22 14.36 -4.63
N GLN A 105 -9.15 15.26 -3.65
CA GLN A 105 -10.26 16.09 -3.19
C GLN A 105 -9.98 17.56 -3.45
N THR A 106 -10.93 18.26 -4.07
CA THR A 106 -10.85 19.71 -4.30
C THR A 106 -11.05 20.50 -3.02
N GLY A 107 -10.72 21.79 -3.04
CA GLY A 107 -11.08 22.72 -1.96
C GLY A 107 -12.59 22.86 -1.71
N ALA A 108 -13.44 22.47 -2.67
CA ALA A 108 -14.89 22.41 -2.50
C ALA A 108 -15.36 21.12 -1.80
N GLY A 109 -14.44 20.18 -1.53
CA GLY A 109 -14.75 18.90 -0.89
C GLY A 109 -15.14 17.78 -1.87
N GLU A 110 -15.15 18.03 -3.17
CA GLU A 110 -15.50 17.05 -4.19
C GLU A 110 -14.33 16.10 -4.48
N ILE A 111 -14.61 14.81 -4.64
CA ILE A 111 -13.62 13.85 -5.12
C ILE A 111 -13.67 13.82 -6.65
N LEU A 112 -12.62 14.34 -7.30
CA LEU A 112 -12.55 14.37 -8.77
C LEU A 112 -12.05 13.06 -9.35
N GLU A 113 -11.08 12.44 -8.68
CA GLU A 113 -10.39 11.27 -9.21
C GLU A 113 -10.02 10.30 -8.08
N SER A 114 -10.15 9.01 -8.35
CA SER A 114 -9.55 7.94 -7.57
C SER A 114 -9.01 6.86 -8.48
N LEU A 115 -7.86 6.31 -8.13
CA LEU A 115 -7.15 5.30 -8.92
C LEU A 115 -6.49 4.29 -7.99
N ALA A 116 -6.69 3.00 -8.30
CA ALA A 116 -5.95 1.91 -7.71
C ALA A 116 -5.09 1.21 -8.77
N ALA A 117 -3.87 0.84 -8.42
CA ALA A 117 -2.98 0.12 -9.32
C ALA A 117 -2.09 -0.86 -8.57
N LEU A 118 -1.81 -2.00 -9.19
CA LEU A 118 -0.82 -2.95 -8.68
C LEU A 118 0.59 -2.51 -9.08
N TYR A 119 1.41 -2.20 -8.09
CA TYR A 119 2.84 -2.00 -8.26
C TYR A 119 3.57 -3.33 -8.12
N LYS A 120 4.40 -3.67 -9.11
CA LYS A 120 5.23 -4.88 -9.12
C LYS A 120 6.70 -4.49 -9.24
N VAL A 121 7.53 -5.02 -8.35
CA VAL A 121 8.98 -5.01 -8.48
C VAL A 121 9.40 -6.05 -9.54
N SER A 122 10.42 -5.73 -10.34
CA SER A 122 10.92 -6.65 -11.36
C SER A 122 11.43 -7.97 -10.75
N SER A 123 11.27 -9.09 -11.47
CA SER A 123 11.68 -10.42 -10.97
C SER A 123 13.15 -10.47 -10.55
N ARG A 124 14.03 -9.75 -11.26
CA ARG A 124 15.45 -9.66 -10.91
C ARG A 124 15.68 -8.99 -9.56
N GLN A 125 14.98 -7.91 -9.28
CA GLN A 125 15.07 -7.21 -7.99
C GLN A 125 14.43 -8.03 -6.86
N MET A 126 13.34 -8.73 -7.15
CA MET A 126 12.67 -9.65 -6.22
C MET A 126 13.60 -10.81 -5.80
N VAL A 127 14.31 -11.42 -6.74
CA VAL A 127 15.32 -12.48 -6.47
C VAL A 127 16.44 -11.96 -5.56
N TRP A 128 16.83 -10.70 -5.71
CA TRP A 128 17.83 -10.06 -4.86
C TRP A 128 17.27 -9.52 -3.53
N GLY A 129 15.99 -9.77 -3.23
CA GLY A 129 15.34 -9.28 -2.00
C GLY A 129 15.29 -7.76 -1.89
N ARG A 130 15.39 -7.04 -3.02
CA ARG A 130 15.42 -5.57 -3.05
C ARG A 130 14.02 -5.01 -3.22
N CYS A 131 13.25 -5.07 -2.14
CA CYS A 131 11.87 -4.61 -2.12
C CYS A 131 11.70 -3.58 -0.98
N PRO A 132 12.22 -2.35 -1.18
CA PRO A 132 12.12 -1.32 -0.15
C PRO A 132 10.64 -1.01 0.11
N TYR A 133 10.23 -1.26 1.34
CA TYR A 133 8.93 -0.83 1.84
C TYR A 133 9.15 0.21 2.92
N GLU A 134 8.69 1.42 2.62
CA GLU A 134 8.66 2.50 3.58
C GLU A 134 7.21 3.00 3.65
N PRO A 135 6.58 2.95 4.84
CA PRO A 135 5.25 3.48 5.01
C PRO A 135 5.26 4.98 4.66
N PRO A 136 4.16 5.53 4.14
CA PRO A 136 4.10 6.95 3.82
C PRO A 136 4.42 7.77 5.08
N SER A 137 5.49 8.57 5.02
CA SER A 137 5.88 9.50 6.08
C SER A 137 4.79 10.56 6.26
N VAL A 138 4.43 10.84 7.52
CA VAL A 138 3.60 12.00 7.86
C VAL A 138 4.51 13.23 7.81
N GLY A 139 4.50 13.97 6.70
CA GLY A 139 5.03 15.34 6.66
C GLY A 139 6.39 15.60 6.00
N GLU A 140 6.79 14.89 4.93
CA GLU A 140 7.90 15.39 4.10
C GLU A 140 7.41 16.44 3.10
N ILE A 141 7.95 17.65 3.29
CA ILE A 141 7.69 18.95 2.66
C ILE A 141 8.57 19.11 1.43
#